data_AF-A0A1J5QCF4-F1
#
_entry.id   AF-A0A1J5QCF4-F1
#
_cell.length_a   1.000
_cell.length_b   1.000
_cell.length_c   1.000
_cell.angle_alpha   90.00
_cell.angle_beta   90.00
_cell.angle_gamma   90.00
#
_symmetry.space_group_name_H-M   'P 1'
#
loop_
_entity.id
_entity.type
_entity.pdbx_description
1 polymer ?
#
loop_
_entity_poly.entity_id
_entity_poly.type
_entity_poly.pdbx_seq_one_letter_code
_entity_poly.pdbx_strand_id
1 'polypeptide(L)'
;MFGIDKVTKYQMDAPLYVTTFAFVMNQDKYNQMSDRQKKAIDDNCNTEAAGRVGEPWGKFEDAGIDKVKGEPGQEVYTLTAEQTALWKKASEPLVMTWANSVRKSGADPDAALAELRASLAKYNGLTQ
;
A
#
# COMPACT_ATOMS: atom_id res chain seq x y z
N MET A 1 1.00 17.31 8.34
CA MET A 1 0.41 16.28 9.23
C MET A 1 1.57 15.70 10.03
N PHE A 2 1.41 15.41 11.33
CA PHE A 2 2.46 14.93 12.26
C PHE A 2 3.76 15.76 12.40
N GLY A 3 4.00 16.78 11.57
CA GLY A 3 5.16 17.67 11.65
C GLY A 3 6.45 17.09 11.10
N ILE A 4 6.40 16.01 10.31
CA ILE A 4 7.58 15.39 9.70
C ILE A 4 8.32 16.38 8.79
N ASP A 5 7.57 17.18 8.04
CA ASP A 5 8.03 18.31 7.22
C ASP A 5 8.95 19.28 7.99
N LYS A 6 8.77 19.41 9.31
CA LYS A 6 9.56 20.34 10.14
C LYS A 6 10.93 19.79 10.53
N VAL A 7 11.14 18.49 10.39
CA VAL A 7 12.37 17.80 10.85
C VAL A 7 13.09 17.06 9.73
N THR A 8 12.48 16.94 8.54
CA THR A 8 13.10 16.42 7.33
C THR A 8 13.20 17.51 6.28
N LYS A 9 14.35 17.60 5.60
CA LYS A 9 14.62 18.59 4.55
C LYS A 9 14.52 18.01 3.13
N TYR A 10 14.86 16.73 2.98
CA TYR A 10 14.97 16.06 1.68
C TYR A 10 13.92 14.96 1.59
N GLN A 11 13.14 14.96 0.50
CA GLN A 11 12.13 13.97 0.20
C GLN A 11 12.42 13.32 -1.14
N MET A 12 12.40 12.00 -1.19
CA MET A 12 12.52 11.24 -2.43
C MET A 12 11.13 10.91 -2.96
N ASP A 13 10.74 11.60 -4.03
CA ASP A 13 9.50 11.37 -4.77
C ASP A 13 9.69 10.18 -5.71
N ALA A 14 9.51 8.97 -5.16
CA ALA A 14 9.64 7.71 -5.88
C ALA A 14 8.66 6.65 -5.31
N PRO A 15 7.89 5.95 -6.17
CA PRO A 15 6.92 4.94 -5.74
C PRO A 15 7.61 3.61 -5.41
N LEU A 16 8.39 3.57 -4.32
CA LEU A 16 9.20 2.39 -3.97
C LEU A 16 8.40 1.26 -3.32
N TYR A 17 7.38 1.59 -2.52
CA TYR A 17 6.57 0.60 -1.81
C TYR A 17 5.22 1.18 -1.38
N VAL A 18 4.33 0.28 -0.95
CA VAL A 18 3.11 0.62 -0.21
C VAL A 18 3.04 -0.25 1.04
N THR A 19 2.31 0.22 2.05
CA THR A 19 1.97 -0.59 3.23
C THR A 19 0.48 -0.94 3.21
N THR A 20 0.14 -2.14 3.70
CA THR A 20 -1.24 -2.61 3.76
C THR A 20 -1.86 -2.30 5.11
N PHE A 21 -3.08 -1.77 5.12
CA PHE A 21 -3.90 -1.63 6.32
C PHE A 21 -5.04 -2.65 6.31
N ALA A 22 -5.42 -3.12 7.50
CA ALA A 22 -6.56 -4.00 7.68
C ALA A 22 -7.57 -3.34 8.63
N PHE A 23 -8.80 -3.18 8.17
CA PHE A 23 -9.93 -2.87 9.04
C PHE A 23 -10.55 -4.19 9.49
N VAL A 24 -10.32 -4.55 10.75
CA VAL A 24 -10.73 -5.84 11.31
C VAL A 24 -11.81 -5.67 12.36
N MET A 25 -12.70 -6.66 12.45
CA MET A 25 -13.75 -6.74 13.45
C MET A 25 -13.52 -7.93 14.36
N ASN A 26 -13.82 -7.78 15.65
CA ASN A 26 -13.83 -8.91 16.57
C ASN A 26 -14.88 -9.96 16.14
N GLN A 27 -14.44 -11.21 15.99
CA GLN A 27 -15.28 -12.29 15.46
C GLN A 27 -16.49 -12.58 16.35
N ASP A 28 -16.34 -12.60 17.66
CA ASP A 28 -17.44 -12.89 18.59
C ASP A 28 -18.52 -11.80 18.53
N LYS A 29 -18.10 -10.54 18.39
CA LYS A 29 -19.02 -9.42 18.22
C LYS A 29 -19.76 -9.49 16.89
N TYR A 30 -19.08 -9.83 15.80
CA TYR A 30 -19.74 -10.07 14.52
C TYR A 30 -20.75 -11.22 14.63
N ASN A 31 -20.40 -12.32 15.29
CA ASN A 31 -21.29 -13.48 15.45
C ASN A 31 -22.57 -13.17 16.25
N GLN A 32 -22.49 -12.26 17.22
CA GLN A 32 -23.61 -11.78 18.03
C GLN A 32 -24.57 -10.83 17.29
N MET A 33 -24.19 -10.33 16.11
CA MET A 33 -25.03 -9.43 15.32
C MET A 33 -26.25 -10.14 14.73
N SER A 34 -27.36 -9.41 14.59
CA SER A 34 -28.50 -9.86 13.79
C SER A 34 -28.13 -10.02 12.30
N ASP A 35 -28.91 -10.81 11.57
CA ASP A 35 -28.68 -11.01 10.13
C ASP A 35 -28.66 -9.70 9.34
N ARG A 36 -29.52 -8.75 9.71
CA ARG A 36 -29.55 -7.41 9.09
C ARG A 36 -28.23 -6.65 9.33
N GLN A 37 -27.66 -6.75 10.53
CA GLN A 37 -26.40 -6.08 10.87
C GLN A 37 -25.21 -6.74 10.17
N LYS A 38 -25.14 -8.08 10.17
CA LYS A 38 -24.11 -8.84 9.43
C LYS A 38 -24.13 -8.47 7.95
N LYS A 39 -25.32 -8.48 7.35
CA LYS A 39 -25.50 -8.07 5.96
C LYS A 39 -24.96 -6.66 5.68
N ALA A 40 -25.23 -5.69 6.57
CA ALA A 40 -24.70 -4.33 6.38
C ALA A 40 -23.16 -4.27 6.43
N ILE A 41 -22.53 -5.09 7.27
CA ILE A 41 -21.07 -5.21 7.32
C ILE A 41 -20.54 -5.91 6.05
N ASP A 42 -21.13 -7.03 5.67
CA ASP A 42 -20.67 -7.84 4.53
C ASP A 42 -20.81 -7.09 3.21
N ASP A 43 -21.90 -6.33 3.03
CA ASP A 43 -22.13 -5.45 1.88
C ASP A 43 -21.04 -4.35 1.77
N ASN A 44 -20.29 -4.09 2.84
CA ASN A 44 -19.19 -3.13 2.92
C ASN A 44 -17.82 -3.76 3.22
N CYS A 45 -17.71 -5.09 3.23
CA CYS A 45 -16.45 -5.82 3.45
C CYS A 45 -15.97 -6.45 2.14
N ASN A 46 -15.66 -5.60 1.15
CA ASN A 46 -15.26 -6.02 -0.19
C ASN A 46 -14.26 -5.04 -0.82
N THR A 47 -13.72 -5.40 -1.98
CA THR A 47 -12.69 -4.61 -2.68
C THR A 47 -13.16 -3.20 -3.04
N GLU A 48 -14.43 -3.02 -3.42
CA GLU A 48 -14.96 -1.70 -3.77
C GLU A 48 -15.03 -0.80 -2.54
N ALA A 49 -15.52 -1.33 -1.41
CA ALA A 49 -15.54 -0.61 -0.15
C ALA A 49 -14.12 -0.25 0.34
N ALA A 50 -13.16 -1.16 0.19
CA ALA A 50 -11.75 -0.88 0.50
C ALA A 50 -11.19 0.28 -0.34
N GLY A 51 -11.53 0.32 -1.64
CA GLY A 51 -11.18 1.44 -2.53
C GLY A 51 -11.79 2.77 -2.06
N ARG A 52 -13.08 2.79 -1.71
CA ARG A 52 -13.77 3.99 -1.20
C ARG A 52 -13.14 4.54 0.10
N VAL A 53 -12.65 3.65 0.96
CA VAL A 53 -11.98 4.05 2.22
C VAL A 53 -10.55 4.55 1.97
N GLY A 54 -9.79 3.89 1.08
CA GLY A 54 -8.39 4.20 0.83
C GLY A 54 -8.15 5.39 -0.11
N GLU A 55 -9.02 5.61 -1.10
CA GLU A 55 -8.84 6.62 -2.15
C GLU A 55 -8.64 8.06 -1.60
N PRO A 56 -9.41 8.53 -0.60
CA PRO A 56 -9.17 9.86 -0.03
C PRO A 56 -7.78 10.02 0.59
N TRP A 57 -7.25 8.95 1.20
CA TRP A 57 -5.89 8.96 1.76
C TRP A 57 -4.85 9.07 0.65
N GLY A 58 -4.97 8.26 -0.40
CA GLY A 58 -4.07 8.32 -1.57
C GLY A 58 -4.04 9.72 -2.19
N LYS A 59 -5.22 10.30 -2.45
CA LYS A 59 -5.32 11.68 -2.98
C LYS A 59 -4.70 12.73 -2.06
N PHE A 60 -4.80 12.53 -0.75
CA PHE A 60 -4.20 13.43 0.23
C PHE A 60 -2.67 13.36 0.22
N GLU A 61 -2.11 12.15 0.14
CA GLU A 61 -0.65 11.95 0.01
C GLU A 61 -0.11 12.53 -1.31
N ASP A 62 -0.80 12.26 -2.43
CA ASP A 62 -0.43 12.80 -3.75
C ASP A 62 -0.41 14.34 -3.74
N ALA A 63 -1.45 14.98 -3.18
CA ALA A 63 -1.49 16.43 -3.03
C ALA A 63 -0.46 16.97 -2.02
N GLY A 64 -0.03 16.13 -1.07
CA GLY A 64 1.00 16.46 -0.09
C GLY A 64 2.37 16.70 -0.73
N ILE A 65 2.68 16.01 -1.84
CA ILE A 65 3.94 16.18 -2.58
C ILE A 65 4.09 17.62 -3.07
N ASP A 66 3.08 18.14 -3.77
CA ASP A 66 3.10 19.52 -4.31
C ASP A 66 3.15 20.56 -3.20
N LYS A 67 2.48 20.29 -2.08
CA LYS A 67 2.54 21.14 -0.91
C LYS A 67 3.97 21.23 -0.37
N VAL A 68 4.63 20.09 -0.13
CA VAL A 68 5.99 20.06 0.41
C VAL A 68 7.00 20.67 -0.58
N LYS A 69 6.81 20.47 -1.89
CA LYS A 69 7.60 21.14 -2.95
C LYS A 69 7.54 22.68 -2.84
N GLY A 70 6.40 23.23 -2.42
CA GLY A 70 6.22 24.67 -2.25
C GLY A 70 6.70 25.24 -0.92
N GLU A 71 7.09 24.39 0.04
CA GLU A 71 7.51 24.84 1.37
C GLU A 71 8.98 25.33 1.37
N PRO A 72 9.28 26.49 2.01
CA PRO A 72 10.63 27.00 2.07
C PRO A 72 11.61 26.02 2.73
N GLY A 73 12.74 25.79 2.05
CA GLY A 73 13.82 24.95 2.58
C GLY A 73 13.62 23.44 2.36
N GLN A 74 12.52 23.00 1.76
CA GLN A 74 12.32 21.62 1.34
C GLN A 74 12.97 21.34 -0.01
N GLU A 75 13.50 20.13 -0.17
CA GLU A 75 14.01 19.62 -1.44
C GLU A 75 13.34 18.28 -1.76
N VAL A 76 12.47 18.31 -2.76
CA VAL A 76 11.78 17.10 -3.25
C VAL A 76 12.38 16.73 -4.59
N TYR A 77 12.95 15.54 -4.69
CA TYR A 77 13.66 15.08 -5.88
C TYR A 77 13.14 13.72 -6.35
N THR A 78 13.20 13.49 -7.66
CA THR A 78 12.85 12.21 -8.27
C THR A 78 14.10 11.38 -8.56
N LEU A 79 13.95 10.07 -8.68
CA LEU A 79 15.01 9.19 -9.14
C LEU A 79 15.06 9.12 -10.67
N THR A 80 16.26 8.98 -11.25
CA THR A 80 16.39 8.59 -12.67
C THR A 80 15.98 7.13 -12.86
N ALA A 81 15.83 6.72 -14.12
CA ALA A 81 15.54 5.32 -14.46
C ALA A 81 16.66 4.39 -13.97
N GLU A 82 17.93 4.79 -14.13
CA GLU A 82 19.09 4.02 -13.67
C GLU A 82 19.11 3.89 -12.14
N GLN A 83 18.84 4.99 -11.43
CA GLN A 83 18.76 4.97 -9.96
C GLN A 83 17.61 4.09 -9.47
N THR A 84 16.45 4.17 -10.12
CA THR A 84 15.30 3.31 -9.82
C THR A 84 15.63 1.83 -10.05
N ALA A 85 16.36 1.52 -11.13
CA ALA A 85 16.82 0.16 -11.41
C ALA A 85 17.79 -0.36 -10.34
N LEU A 86 18.66 0.49 -9.79
CA LEU A 86 19.53 0.13 -8.66
C LEU A 86 18.73 -0.23 -7.41
N TRP A 87 17.69 0.54 -7.08
CA TRP A 87 16.79 0.24 -5.95
C TRP A 87 16.05 -1.09 -6.14
N LYS A 88 15.52 -1.34 -7.34
CA LYS A 88 14.86 -2.61 -7.68
C LYS A 88 15.81 -3.79 -7.50
N LYS A 89 17.02 -3.70 -8.07
CA LYS A 89 18.06 -4.73 -7.97
C LYS A 89 18.46 -5.00 -6.52
N ALA A 90 18.68 -3.95 -5.73
CA ALA A 90 19.03 -4.09 -4.32
C ALA A 90 17.94 -4.79 -3.50
N SER A 91 16.68 -4.70 -3.94
CA SER A 91 15.51 -5.26 -3.26
C SER A 91 15.17 -6.69 -3.69
N GLU A 92 15.77 -7.23 -4.75
CA GLU A 92 15.53 -8.59 -5.25
C GLU A 92 15.59 -9.68 -4.15
N PRO A 93 16.54 -9.66 -3.18
CA PRO A 93 16.60 -10.68 -2.12
C PRO A 93 15.39 -10.70 -1.20
N LEU A 94 14.61 -9.60 -1.12
CA LEU A 94 13.42 -9.51 -0.27
C LEU A 94 12.33 -10.45 -0.77
N VAL A 95 12.20 -10.66 -2.09
CA VAL A 95 11.22 -11.58 -2.67
C VAL A 95 11.47 -13.01 -2.21
N MET A 96 12.75 -13.43 -2.17
CA MET A 96 13.10 -14.76 -1.69
C MET A 96 12.85 -14.92 -0.18
N THR A 97 13.15 -13.88 0.61
CA THR A 97 12.88 -13.86 2.06
C THR A 97 11.37 -13.98 2.34
N TRP A 98 10.57 -13.21 1.62
CA TRP A 98 9.11 -13.29 1.66
C TRP A 98 8.61 -14.66 1.24
N ALA A 99 9.08 -15.19 0.10
CA ALA A 99 8.64 -16.47 -0.44
C ALA A 99 8.90 -17.62 0.53
N ASN A 100 10.06 -17.62 1.20
CA ASN A 100 10.38 -18.59 2.23
C ASN A 100 9.43 -18.51 3.44
N SER A 101 8.97 -17.32 3.80
CA SER A 101 8.01 -17.12 4.88
C SER A 101 6.61 -17.62 4.50
N VAL A 102 6.19 -17.37 3.26
CA VAL A 102 4.92 -17.88 2.70
C VAL A 102 4.90 -19.41 2.63
N ARG A 103 6.01 -20.04 2.21
CA ARG A 103 6.13 -21.51 2.24
C ARG A 103 6.01 -22.07 3.66
N LYS A 104 6.60 -21.41 4.66
CA LYS A 104 6.50 -21.82 6.07
C LYS A 104 5.06 -21.71 6.60
N SER A 105 4.25 -20.79 6.08
CA SER A 105 2.81 -20.72 6.40
C SER A 105 1.96 -21.72 5.61
N GLY A 106 2.57 -22.55 4.75
CA GLY A 106 1.87 -23.58 3.97
C GLY A 106 1.23 -23.09 2.67
N ALA A 107 1.56 -21.88 2.21
CA ALA A 107 1.05 -21.32 0.97
C ALA A 107 2.10 -21.33 -0.15
N ASP A 108 1.64 -21.24 -1.40
CA ASP A 108 2.50 -21.14 -2.58
C ASP A 108 2.87 -19.66 -2.85
N PRO A 109 4.14 -19.26 -2.69
CA PRO A 109 4.57 -17.89 -2.92
C PRO A 109 4.50 -17.47 -4.40
N ASP A 110 4.70 -18.39 -5.33
CA ASP A 110 4.72 -18.05 -6.75
C ASP A 110 3.28 -17.78 -7.23
N ALA A 111 2.33 -18.61 -6.79
CA ALA A 111 0.90 -18.36 -7.01
C ALA A 111 0.45 -17.03 -6.36
N ALA A 112 0.78 -16.80 -5.08
CA ALA A 112 0.38 -15.59 -4.37
C ALA A 112 0.94 -14.30 -5.02
N LEU A 113 2.20 -14.31 -5.46
CA LEU A 113 2.80 -13.15 -6.13
C LEU A 113 2.21 -12.93 -7.53
N ALA A 114 1.90 -14.00 -8.26
CA ALA A 114 1.25 -13.91 -9.56
C ALA A 114 -0.17 -13.31 -9.43
N GLU A 115 -0.96 -13.77 -8.46
CA GLU A 115 -2.30 -13.23 -8.16
C GLU A 115 -2.26 -11.76 -7.76
N LEU A 116 -1.28 -11.37 -6.93
CA LEU A 116 -1.08 -9.98 -6.57
C LEU A 116 -0.78 -9.12 -7.81
N ARG A 117 0.16 -9.54 -8.66
CA ARG A 117 0.50 -8.80 -9.89
C ARG A 117 -0.68 -8.70 -10.86
N ALA A 118 -1.44 -9.78 -11.02
CA ALA A 118 -2.65 -9.77 -11.84
C ALA A 118 -3.71 -8.81 -11.29
N SER A 119 -3.89 -8.78 -9.97
CA SER A 119 -4.81 -7.84 -9.31
C SER A 119 -4.36 -6.40 -9.48
N LEU A 120 -3.08 -6.11 -9.28
CA LEU A 120 -2.51 -4.78 -9.51
C LEU A 120 -2.70 -4.34 -10.96
N ALA A 121 -2.48 -5.22 -11.94
CA ALA A 121 -2.72 -4.91 -13.34
C ALA A 121 -4.20 -4.60 -13.62
N LYS A 122 -5.12 -5.42 -13.08
CA LYS A 122 -6.57 -5.23 -13.22
C LYS A 122 -7.05 -3.86 -12.69
N TYR A 123 -6.44 -3.37 -11.61
CA TYR A 123 -6.79 -2.11 -10.98
C TYR A 123 -5.83 -0.96 -11.32
N ASN A 124 -5.01 -1.09 -12.38
CA ASN A 124 -4.06 -0.08 -12.83
C ASN A 124 -3.04 0.37 -11.76
N GLY A 125 -2.74 -0.49 -10.79
CA GLY A 125 -1.74 -0.27 -9.74
C GLY A 125 -0.41 -0.96 -9.99
N LEU A 126 -0.25 -1.71 -11.09
CA LEU A 126 1.02 -2.37 -11.40
C LEU A 126 2.02 -1.35 -11.95
N THR A 127 2.99 -0.97 -11.12
CA THR A 127 4.10 -0.10 -11.52
C THR A 127 5.15 -0.90 -12.30
N GLN A 128 5.66 -0.33 -13.41
CA GLN A 128 6.75 -0.93 -14.21
C GLN A 128 8.08 -0.85 -13.48
#